data_AF-A0A3R9WW52-F1
#
_entry.id   AF-A0A3R9WW52-F1
#
_cell.length_a   1.000
_cell.length_b   1.000
_cell.length_c   1.000
_cell.angle_alpha   90.00
_cell.angle_beta   90.00
_cell.angle_gamma   90.00
#
_symmetry.space_group_name_H-M   'P 1'
#
loop_
_entity.id
_entity.type
_entity.pdbx_description
1 polymer ?
#
loop_
_entity_poly.entity_id
_entity_poly.type
_entity_poly.pdbx_seq_one_letter_code
_entity_poly.pdbx_strand_id
1 'polypeptide(L)'
;MASRLTALSDLKTAFADFDAMSTLVDGMRRRADEINKLNKTAAGDDEIGKRYHKSVDTGTTNLTSLLKTVRESLDRAGVAGQNASDRFTKADQEAADLARGGKSG
;
A
#
# COMPACT_ATOMS: atom_id res chain seq x y z
N MET A 1 -24.12 20.41 2.60
CA MET A 1 -24.32 19.19 1.78
C MET A 1 -23.26 19.09 0.70
N ALA A 2 -23.17 20.02 -0.27
CA ALA A 2 -22.17 19.96 -1.35
C ALA A 2 -20.72 19.86 -0.86
N SER A 3 -20.31 20.69 0.10
CA SER A 3 -18.95 20.67 0.69
C SER A 3 -18.60 19.37 1.42
N ARG A 4 -19.59 18.70 2.01
CA ARG A 4 -19.40 17.43 2.73
C ARG A 4 -19.22 16.26 1.75
N LEU A 5 -19.97 16.27 0.64
CA LEU A 5 -19.82 15.29 -0.44
C LEU A 5 -18.45 15.40 -1.11
N THR A 6 -17.95 16.62 -1.34
CA THR A 6 -16.59 16.86 -1.86
C THR A 6 -15.51 16.33 -0.91
N ALA A 7 -15.61 16.64 0.39
CA ALA A 7 -14.64 16.12 1.36
C ALA A 7 -14.62 14.57 1.42
N LEU A 8 -15.78 13.93 1.23
CA LEU A 8 -15.90 12.47 1.21
C LEU A 8 -15.31 11.85 -0.06
N SER A 9 -15.51 12.49 -1.24
CA SER A 9 -14.89 12.04 -2.49
C SER A 9 -13.37 12.19 -2.46
N ASP A 10 -12.87 13.28 -1.87
CA ASP A 10 -11.44 13.53 -1.72
C ASP A 10 -10.81 12.49 -0.78
N LEU A 11 -11.53 12.11 0.29
CA LEU A 11 -11.09 11.06 1.21
C LEU A 11 -11.00 9.69 0.51
N LYS A 12 -11.99 9.31 -0.31
CA LYS A 12 -11.92 8.05 -1.10
C LYS A 12 -10.74 8.06 -2.06
N THR A 13 -10.53 9.18 -2.74
CA THR A 13 -9.44 9.35 -3.71
C THR A 13 -8.09 9.24 -3.03
N ALA A 14 -7.88 9.93 -1.92
CA ALA A 14 -6.64 9.86 -1.15
C ALA A 14 -6.31 8.44 -0.65
N PHE A 15 -7.35 7.63 -0.34
CA PHE A 15 -7.12 6.23 0.05
C PHE A 15 -6.87 5.30 -1.13
N ALA A 16 -7.42 5.59 -2.32
CA ALA A 16 -7.10 4.86 -3.54
C ALA A 16 -5.63 5.06 -3.96
N ASP A 17 -5.04 6.21 -3.67
CA ASP A 17 -3.62 6.46 -3.93
C ASP A 17 -2.71 5.49 -3.15
N PHE A 18 -3.10 5.02 -1.96
CA PHE A 18 -2.33 4.01 -1.23
C PHE A 18 -2.30 2.65 -1.93
N ASP A 19 -3.36 2.28 -2.65
CA ASP A 19 -3.40 1.05 -3.46
C ASP A 19 -2.46 1.15 -4.67
N ALA A 20 -2.47 2.31 -5.35
CA ALA A 20 -1.53 2.63 -6.41
C ALA A 20 -0.07 2.60 -5.92
N MET A 21 0.20 3.17 -4.73
CA MET A 21 1.52 3.12 -4.10
C MET A 21 1.91 1.68 -3.74
N SER A 22 0.99 0.87 -3.18
CA SER A 22 1.27 -0.54 -2.87
C SER A 22 1.65 -1.33 -4.11
N THR A 23 0.97 -1.09 -5.24
CA THR A 23 1.29 -1.69 -6.54
C THR A 23 2.71 -1.34 -7.00
N LEU A 24 3.12 -0.07 -6.86
CA LEU A 24 4.49 0.36 -7.19
C LEU A 24 5.53 -0.31 -6.30
N VAL A 25 5.26 -0.40 -4.98
CA VAL A 25 6.15 -1.08 -4.04
C VAL A 25 6.24 -2.58 -4.34
N ASP A 26 5.15 -3.22 -4.75
CA ASP A 26 5.18 -4.62 -5.19
C ASP A 26 6.03 -4.81 -6.45
N GLY A 27 5.97 -3.86 -7.39
CA GLY A 27 6.85 -3.83 -8.55
C GLY A 27 8.34 -3.71 -8.18
N MET A 28 8.67 -2.82 -7.23
CA MET A 28 10.03 -2.69 -6.69
C MET A 28 10.50 -3.98 -6.00
N ARG A 29 9.63 -4.62 -5.22
CA ARG A 29 9.91 -5.89 -4.55
C ARG A 29 10.26 -7.00 -5.54
N ARG A 30 9.45 -7.16 -6.60
CA ARG A 30 9.72 -8.18 -7.64
C ARG A 30 11.07 -7.98 -8.31
N ARG A 31 11.43 -6.73 -8.62
CA ARG A 31 12.75 -6.40 -9.19
C ARG A 31 13.89 -6.69 -8.20
N ALA A 32 13.69 -6.40 -6.92
CA ALA A 32 14.67 -6.74 -5.89
C ALA A 32 14.87 -8.27 -5.77
N ASP A 33 13.79 -9.05 -5.86
CA ASP A 33 13.85 -10.51 -5.85
C ASP A 33 14.58 -11.07 -7.09
N GLU A 34 14.35 -10.49 -8.27
CA GLU A 34 15.09 -10.82 -9.49
C GLU A 34 16.59 -10.54 -9.35
N ILE A 35 16.95 -9.36 -8.83
CA ILE A 35 18.35 -9.00 -8.55
C ILE A 35 18.96 -9.99 -7.54
N ASN A 36 18.24 -10.34 -6.48
CA ASN A 36 18.73 -11.28 -5.48
C ASN A 36 18.94 -12.68 -6.07
N LYS A 37 18.04 -13.12 -6.95
CA LYS A 37 18.17 -14.39 -7.67
C LYS A 37 19.40 -14.39 -8.57
N LEU A 38 19.61 -13.32 -9.34
CA LEU A 38 20.80 -13.16 -10.18
C LEU A 38 22.06 -13.17 -9.33
N ASN A 39 22.10 -12.41 -8.24
CA ASN A 39 23.25 -12.33 -7.34
C ASN A 39 23.63 -13.69 -6.77
N LYS A 40 22.66 -14.51 -6.34
CA LYS A 40 22.88 -15.89 -5.86
C LYS A 40 23.51 -16.81 -6.90
N THR A 41 23.41 -16.48 -8.19
CA THR A 41 23.91 -17.30 -9.30
C THR A 41 25.10 -16.68 -10.04
N ALA A 42 25.43 -15.42 -9.75
CA ALA A 42 26.38 -14.62 -10.52
C ALA A 42 27.84 -14.86 -10.11
N ALA A 43 28.09 -15.46 -8.94
CA ALA A 43 29.44 -15.74 -8.47
C ALA A 43 29.57 -17.22 -8.09
N GLY A 44 30.70 -17.82 -8.46
CA GLY A 44 31.01 -19.21 -8.10
C GLY A 44 31.37 -19.37 -6.61
N ASP A 45 31.71 -20.58 -6.20
CA ASP A 45 32.05 -20.89 -4.80
C ASP A 45 33.51 -20.55 -4.40
N ASP A 46 34.23 -19.84 -5.26
CA ASP A 46 35.60 -19.42 -5.01
C ASP A 46 35.67 -18.29 -3.97
N GLU A 47 36.89 -17.95 -3.52
CA GLU A 47 37.13 -16.88 -2.54
C GLU A 47 36.54 -15.54 -3.00
N ILE A 48 36.56 -15.26 -4.31
CA ILE A 48 36.02 -14.04 -4.89
C ILE A 48 34.49 -14.05 -4.81
N GLY A 49 33.84 -15.16 -5.18
CA GLY A 49 32.40 -15.27 -5.11
C GLY A 49 31.86 -15.27 -3.68
N LYS A 50 32.55 -15.89 -2.72
CA LYS A 50 32.21 -15.77 -1.29
C LYS A 50 32.26 -14.33 -0.79
N ARG A 51 33.25 -13.55 -1.21
CA ARG A 51 33.35 -12.11 -0.87
C ARG A 51 32.24 -11.31 -1.52
N TYR A 52 31.91 -11.61 -2.78
CA TYR A 52 30.77 -11.03 -3.48
C TYR A 52 29.48 -11.27 -2.71
N HIS A 53 29.10 -12.53 -2.47
CA HIS A 53 27.88 -12.89 -1.72
C HIS A 53 27.80 -12.23 -0.35
N LYS A 54 28.91 -12.19 0.40
CA LYS A 54 28.96 -11.51 1.69
C LYS A 54 28.64 -10.00 1.58
N SER A 55 29.03 -9.36 0.49
CA SER A 55 28.78 -7.92 0.28
C SER A 55 27.37 -7.62 -0.22
N VAL A 56 26.78 -8.48 -1.07
CA VAL A 56 25.54 -8.15 -1.78
C VAL A 56 24.31 -8.83 -1.18
N ASP A 57 24.40 -10.10 -0.75
CA ASP A 57 23.24 -10.92 -0.35
C ASP A 57 22.49 -10.33 0.85
N THR A 58 23.22 -9.80 1.83
CA THR A 58 22.61 -9.19 3.03
C THR A 58 21.87 -7.90 2.66
N GLY A 59 22.47 -7.06 1.81
CA GLY A 59 21.88 -5.80 1.37
C GLY A 59 20.60 -6.03 0.55
N THR A 60 20.63 -6.96 -0.40
CA THR A 60 19.46 -7.29 -1.24
C THR A 60 18.35 -7.95 -0.44
N THR A 61 18.68 -8.85 0.48
CA THR A 61 17.69 -9.47 1.38
C THR A 61 17.02 -8.43 2.29
N ASN A 62 17.79 -7.50 2.86
CA ASN A 62 17.24 -6.42 3.68
C ASN A 62 16.34 -5.49 2.87
N LEU A 63 16.72 -5.16 1.63
CA LEU A 63 15.91 -4.34 0.74
C LEU A 63 14.57 -5.02 0.40
N THR A 64 14.58 -6.31 0.05
CA THR A 64 13.35 -7.07 -0.18
C THR A 64 12.45 -7.05 1.07
N SER A 65 13.03 -7.26 2.25
CA SER A 65 12.28 -7.25 3.52
C SER A 65 11.64 -5.88 3.79
N LEU A 66 12.40 -4.80 3.60
CA LEU A 66 11.90 -3.43 3.75
C LEU A 66 10.75 -3.14 2.79
N LEU A 67 10.90 -3.47 1.50
CA LEU A 67 9.85 -3.27 0.50
C LEU A 67 8.58 -4.05 0.84
N LYS A 68 8.72 -5.27 1.35
CA LYS A 68 7.59 -6.05 1.86
C LYS A 68 6.88 -5.34 3.01
N THR A 69 7.61 -4.86 4.01
CA THR A 69 7.02 -4.12 5.14
C THR A 69 6.30 -2.85 4.69
N VAL A 70 6.90 -2.06 3.80
CA VAL A 70 6.26 -0.85 3.27
C VAL A 70 4.97 -1.17 2.52
N ARG A 71 4.99 -2.20 1.67
CA ARG A 71 3.80 -2.70 0.95
C ARG A 71 2.68 -3.08 1.93
N GLU A 72 3.00 -3.87 2.95
CA GLU A 72 2.02 -4.30 3.96
C GLU A 72 1.43 -3.12 4.74
N SER A 73 2.24 -2.09 5.04
CA SER A 73 1.75 -0.86 5.67
C SER A 73 0.82 -0.06 4.77
N LEU A 74 1.13 0.06 3.48
CA LEU A 74 0.29 0.75 2.49
C LEU A 74 -1.04 0.00 2.29
N ASP A 75 -1.01 -1.32 2.15
CA ASP A 75 -2.21 -2.16 2.05
C ASP A 75 -3.13 -1.93 3.26
N ARG A 76 -2.58 -1.94 4.48
CA ARG A 76 -3.35 -1.71 5.71
C ARG A 76 -3.94 -0.30 5.76
N ALA A 77 -3.18 0.72 5.33
CA ALA A 77 -3.65 2.10 5.28
C ALA A 77 -4.80 2.27 4.26
N GLY A 78 -4.67 1.68 3.06
CA GLY A 78 -5.72 1.67 2.05
C GLY A 78 -7.00 1.00 2.55
N VAL A 79 -6.92 -0.20 3.12
CA VAL A 79 -8.08 -0.92 3.67
C VAL A 79 -8.74 -0.16 4.82
N ALA A 80 -7.95 0.34 5.78
CA ALA A 80 -8.48 1.13 6.90
C ALA A 80 -9.18 2.41 6.41
N GLY A 81 -8.59 3.07 5.41
CA GLY A 81 -9.14 4.25 4.79
C GLY A 81 -10.46 4.02 4.05
N GLN A 82 -10.52 2.96 3.26
CA GLN A 82 -11.75 2.58 2.55
C GLN A 82 -12.88 2.25 3.52
N ASN A 83 -12.59 1.50 4.58
CA ASN A 83 -13.54 1.23 5.66
C ASN A 83 -14.02 2.50 6.36
N ALA A 84 -13.14 3.46 6.62
CA ALA A 84 -13.52 4.75 7.22
C ALA A 84 -14.43 5.54 6.28
N SER A 85 -14.11 5.59 4.99
CA SER A 85 -14.90 6.33 4.01
C SER A 85 -16.29 5.72 3.78
N ASP A 86 -16.41 4.39 3.79
CA ASP A 86 -17.70 3.72 3.71
C ASP A 86 -18.57 3.98 4.95
N ARG A 87 -17.97 4.00 6.15
CA ARG A 87 -18.68 4.40 7.38
C ARG A 87 -19.18 5.83 7.31
N PHE A 88 -18.37 6.77 6.85
CA PHE A 88 -18.80 8.16 6.67
C PHE A 88 -19.90 8.29 5.62
N THR A 89 -19.80 7.56 4.50
CA THR A 89 -20.83 7.53 3.45
C THR A 89 -22.17 7.06 4.02
N LYS A 90 -22.16 5.95 4.79
CA LYS A 90 -23.36 5.38 5.41
C LYS A 90 -23.97 6.34 6.43
N ALA A 91 -23.15 6.93 7.30
CA ALA A 91 -23.62 7.91 8.27
C ALA A 91 -24.24 9.15 7.61
N ASP A 92 -23.72 9.57 6.44
CA ASP A 92 -24.30 10.70 5.70
C ASP A 92 -25.65 10.33 5.05
N GLN A 93 -25.77 9.11 4.52
CA GLN A 93 -27.04 8.60 3.99
C GLN A 93 -28.10 8.51 5.09
N GLU A 94 -27.76 7.94 6.24
CA GLU A 94 -28.66 7.86 7.40
C GLU A 94 -29.10 9.25 7.88
N ALA A 95 -28.18 10.20 7.96
CA ALA A 95 -28.51 11.59 8.33
C ALA A 95 -29.42 12.27 7.29
N ALA A 96 -29.19 12.03 6.00
CA ALA A 96 -30.02 12.57 4.93
C ALA A 96 -31.44 11.98 4.97
N ASP A 97 -31.57 10.69 5.22
CA ASP A 97 -32.87 10.01 5.30
C ASP A 97 -33.67 10.46 6.53
N LEU A 98 -33.02 10.64 7.69
CA LEU A 98 -33.63 11.26 8.87
C LEU A 98 -34.12 12.68 8.59
N ALA A 99 -33.31 13.50 7.91
CA ALA A 99 -33.68 14.87 7.55
C ALA A 99 -34.85 14.95 6.54
N ARG A 100 -35.00 13.94 5.67
CA ARG A 100 -36.15 13.84 4.75
C ARG A 100 -37.40 13.33 5.47
N GLY A 101 -37.26 12.38 6.39
CA GLY A 101 -38.37 11.86 7.20
C GLY A 101 -38.99 12.91 8.13
N GLY A 102 -38.18 13.83 8.65
CA GLY A 102 -38.63 14.92 9.54
C GLY A 102 -39.39 16.08 8.87
N LYS A 103 -39.56 16.09 7.54
CA LYS A 103 -40.34 17.13 6.82
C LYS A 103 -41.83 16.76 6.60
N SER A 104 -42.32 15.72 7.27
CA SER A 104 -43.68 15.21 7.14
C SER A 104 -44.62 15.61 8.29
N GLY A 105 -44.23 16.58 9.12
CA GLY A 105 -45.00 17.07 10.27
C GLY A 105 -45.48 18.50 10.07
#